data_AF-A0A1F7PET5-F1
#
_entry.id   AF-A0A1F7PET5-F1
#
_cell.length_a   1.000
_cell.length_b   1.000
_cell.length_c   1.000
_cell.angle_alpha   90.00
_cell.angle_beta   90.00
_cell.angle_gamma   90.00
#
_symmetry.space_group_name_H-M   'P 1'
#
loop_
_entity.id
_entity.type
_entity.pdbx_description
1 polymer ?
#
loop_
_entity_poly.entity_id
_entity_poly.type
_entity_poly.pdbx_seq_one_letter_code
_entity_poly.pdbx_strand_id
1 'polypeptide(L)'
;MTIPRALTVAGSDSGGGAGIQADLKTFSAYRVFGMSVLTAITAQNSVGVQGVVTLPPAFVAVQLESVLSDFGADAAKCGMLATAGIVRAVAAKLKEHRVEKLVVDPLMIATSGDPLLEPDAREALIGEILPLALVVTPNLHEAGALAEMAVTTRDDMEEAARRIAKLGPRHVLVKGGHLTGEAVDLLF
;
A
#
# COMPACT_ATOMS: atom_id res chain seq x y z
N MET A 1 -5.77 -25.16 -14.65
CA MET A 1 -5.84 -24.14 -13.58
C MET A 1 -5.67 -22.78 -14.24
N THR A 2 -6.54 -21.82 -13.95
CA THR A 2 -6.42 -20.44 -14.42
C THR A 2 -5.32 -19.73 -13.61
N ILE A 3 -4.45 -18.97 -14.28
CA ILE A 3 -3.40 -18.19 -13.64
C ILE A 3 -4.07 -17.03 -12.88
N PRO A 4 -3.84 -16.85 -11.56
CA PRO A 4 -4.39 -15.71 -10.82
C PRO A 4 -3.85 -14.38 -11.35
N ARG A 5 -4.66 -13.33 -11.30
CA ARG A 5 -4.30 -11.97 -11.72
C ARG A 5 -4.21 -11.05 -10.51
N ALA A 6 -3.09 -10.36 -10.35
CA ALA A 6 -2.89 -9.38 -9.29
C ALA A 6 -2.54 -8.00 -9.85
N LEU A 7 -3.21 -6.98 -9.34
CA LEU A 7 -2.95 -5.58 -9.66
C LEU A 7 -2.13 -4.92 -8.54
N THR A 8 -1.03 -4.24 -8.86
CA THR A 8 -0.41 -3.27 -7.94
C THR A 8 -0.78 -1.83 -8.32
N VAL A 9 -1.07 -1.01 -7.32
CA VAL A 9 -1.27 0.44 -7.44
C VAL A 9 -0.25 1.13 -6.57
N ALA A 10 0.85 1.60 -7.16
CA ALA A 10 2.00 2.14 -6.44
C ALA A 10 2.88 3.05 -7.31
N GLY A 11 3.89 3.67 -6.71
CA GLY A 11 4.93 4.38 -7.44
C GLY A 11 5.92 3.45 -8.14
N SER A 12 6.57 3.98 -9.17
CA SER A 12 7.67 3.34 -9.89
C SER A 12 9.02 3.71 -9.29
N ASP A 13 9.75 2.72 -8.79
CA ASP A 13 11.14 2.85 -8.33
C ASP A 13 12.11 2.62 -9.50
N SER A 14 12.90 3.64 -9.85
CA SER A 14 13.94 3.53 -10.90
C SER A 14 15.00 2.46 -10.60
N GLY A 15 15.31 2.18 -9.33
CA GLY A 15 16.25 1.13 -8.94
C GLY A 15 15.66 -0.28 -9.05
N GLY A 16 14.34 -0.39 -9.14
CA GLY A 16 13.61 -1.64 -9.27
C GLY A 16 13.64 -2.55 -8.04
N GLY A 17 14.02 -2.01 -6.87
CA GLY A 17 14.06 -2.72 -5.59
C GLY A 17 12.78 -2.58 -4.77
N ALA A 18 11.97 -1.56 -5.05
CA ALA A 18 10.70 -1.25 -4.41
C ALA A 18 9.59 -0.98 -5.45
N GLY A 19 8.49 -0.38 -5.02
CA GLY A 19 7.40 0.09 -5.88
C GLY A 19 6.76 -1.03 -6.72
N ILE A 20 6.21 -0.65 -7.86
CA ILE A 20 5.59 -1.60 -8.79
C ILE A 20 6.58 -2.66 -9.29
N GLN A 21 7.87 -2.34 -9.36
CA GLN A 21 8.90 -3.27 -9.84
C GLN A 21 9.06 -4.45 -8.88
N ALA A 22 9.13 -4.19 -7.57
CA ALA A 22 9.17 -5.24 -6.55
C ALA A 22 7.89 -6.06 -6.54
N ASP A 23 6.73 -5.40 -6.71
CA ASP A 23 5.43 -6.06 -6.74
C ASP A 23 5.31 -7.01 -7.94
N LEU A 24 5.60 -6.53 -9.16
CA LEU A 24 5.52 -7.34 -10.38
C LEU A 24 6.51 -8.50 -10.38
N LYS A 25 7.74 -8.30 -9.85
CA LYS A 25 8.72 -9.37 -9.67
C LYS A 25 8.21 -10.42 -8.69
N THR A 26 7.62 -9.99 -7.57
CA THR A 26 7.00 -10.87 -6.58
C THR A 26 5.86 -11.67 -7.20
N PHE A 27 4.92 -11.02 -7.87
CA PHE A 27 3.80 -11.69 -8.55
C PHE A 27 4.30 -12.74 -9.54
N SER A 28 5.29 -12.39 -10.35
CA SER A 28 5.91 -13.31 -11.32
C SER A 28 6.56 -14.52 -10.64
N ALA A 29 7.30 -14.32 -9.55
CA ALA A 29 7.93 -15.39 -8.78
C ALA A 29 6.90 -16.39 -8.21
N TYR A 30 5.71 -15.91 -7.85
CA TYR A 30 4.60 -16.74 -7.38
C TYR A 30 3.64 -17.22 -8.48
N ARG A 31 4.03 -17.11 -9.76
CA ARG A 31 3.24 -17.53 -10.93
C ARG A 31 1.86 -16.84 -11.00
N VAL A 32 1.82 -15.56 -10.66
CA VAL A 32 0.66 -14.68 -10.76
C VAL A 32 0.86 -13.73 -11.94
N PHE A 33 -0.17 -13.52 -12.75
CA PHE A 33 -0.17 -12.50 -13.79
C PHE A 33 -0.24 -11.12 -13.15
N GLY A 34 0.86 -10.39 -13.19
CA GLY A 34 0.98 -9.07 -12.57
C GLY A 34 0.59 -7.93 -13.52
N MET A 35 -0.24 -7.02 -13.04
CA MET A 35 -0.59 -5.75 -13.68
C MET A 35 -0.21 -4.60 -12.76
N SER A 36 -0.01 -3.41 -13.31
CA SER A 36 0.32 -2.22 -12.53
C SER A 36 -0.45 -0.98 -12.97
N VAL A 37 -0.73 -0.12 -12.00
CA VAL A 37 -1.16 1.26 -12.17
C VAL A 37 -0.16 2.13 -11.44
N LEU A 38 0.41 3.11 -12.13
CA LEU A 38 1.40 4.01 -11.54
C LEU A 38 0.71 5.18 -10.88
N THR A 39 1.18 5.54 -9.68
CA THR A 39 0.75 6.75 -8.94
C THR A 39 1.78 7.87 -9.02
N ALA A 40 3.05 7.49 -9.09
CA ALA A 40 4.19 8.40 -9.20
C ALA A 40 5.38 7.68 -9.83
N ILE A 41 6.39 8.46 -10.23
CA ILE A 41 7.69 7.99 -10.66
C ILE A 41 8.74 8.62 -9.74
N THR A 42 9.60 7.79 -9.16
CA THR A 42 10.70 8.25 -8.31
C THR A 42 12.02 8.03 -9.05
N ALA A 43 12.81 9.10 -9.21
CA ALA A 43 14.23 8.97 -9.49
C ALA A 43 14.90 8.51 -8.19
N GLN A 44 14.96 7.20 -8.01
CA GLN A 44 15.40 6.54 -6.78
C GLN A 44 16.43 5.45 -7.09
N ASN A 45 17.33 5.22 -6.15
CA ASN A 45 18.27 4.11 -6.13
C ASN A 45 18.54 3.69 -4.68
N SER A 46 19.52 2.80 -4.47
CA SER A 46 19.85 2.27 -3.14
C SER A 46 20.38 3.30 -2.13
N VAL A 47 20.75 4.51 -2.56
CA VAL A 47 21.27 5.56 -1.67
C VAL A 47 20.26 6.66 -1.35
N GLY A 48 19.05 6.62 -1.94
CA GLY A 48 17.95 7.52 -1.61
C GLY A 48 17.10 7.93 -2.80
N VAL A 49 16.22 8.91 -2.57
CA VAL A 49 15.31 9.47 -3.57
C VAL A 49 15.82 10.86 -4.00
N GLN A 50 16.10 11.03 -5.30
CA GLN A 50 16.60 12.28 -5.87
C GLN A 50 15.50 13.14 -6.50
N GLY A 51 14.33 12.55 -6.78
CA GLY A 51 13.20 13.28 -7.33
C GLY A 51 11.94 12.42 -7.37
N VAL A 52 10.80 13.09 -7.23
CA VAL A 52 9.48 12.46 -7.27
C VAL A 52 8.58 13.27 -8.18
N VAL A 53 7.90 12.59 -9.10
CA VAL A 53 6.85 13.16 -9.93
C VAL A 53 5.58 12.34 -9.74
N THR A 54 4.52 12.99 -9.25
CA THR A 54 3.20 12.36 -9.12
C THR A 54 2.45 12.42 -10.43
N LEU A 55 1.64 11.39 -10.71
CA LEU A 55 0.75 11.39 -11.88
C LEU A 55 -0.56 12.11 -11.56
N PRO A 56 -1.20 12.77 -12.55
CA PRO A 56 -2.51 13.38 -12.33
C PRO A 56 -3.54 12.33 -11.87
N PRO A 57 -4.36 12.61 -10.84
CA PRO A 57 -5.37 11.66 -10.34
C PRO A 57 -6.32 11.14 -11.43
N ALA A 58 -6.71 12.01 -12.36
CA ALA A 58 -7.55 11.63 -13.50
C ALA A 58 -6.87 10.59 -14.40
N PHE A 59 -5.56 10.69 -14.59
CA PHE A 59 -4.81 9.72 -15.38
C PHE A 59 -4.63 8.39 -14.63
N VAL A 60 -4.45 8.42 -13.30
CA VAL A 60 -4.48 7.21 -12.47
C VAL A 60 -5.83 6.49 -12.59
N ALA A 61 -6.94 7.22 -12.58
CA ALA A 61 -8.27 6.66 -12.78
C ALA A 61 -8.44 6.02 -14.17
N VAL A 62 -7.90 6.65 -15.23
CA VAL A 62 -7.92 6.09 -16.59
C VAL A 62 -7.12 4.79 -16.66
N GLN A 63 -5.93 4.73 -16.03
CA GLN A 63 -5.14 3.50 -15.96
C GLN A 63 -5.92 2.37 -15.25
N LEU A 64 -6.53 2.67 -14.08
CA LEU A 64 -7.35 1.71 -13.34
C LEU A 64 -8.52 1.19 -14.17
N GLU A 65 -9.24 2.09 -14.84
CA GLU A 65 -10.35 1.71 -15.71
C GLU A 65 -9.88 0.82 -16.85
N SER A 66 -8.77 1.16 -17.49
CA SER A 66 -8.22 0.40 -18.62
C SER A 66 -7.85 -1.03 -18.22
N VAL A 67 -7.28 -1.21 -17.02
CA VAL A 67 -6.88 -2.54 -16.53
C VAL A 67 -8.07 -3.32 -16.00
N LEU A 68 -8.90 -2.71 -15.14
CA LEU A 68 -9.97 -3.43 -14.43
C LEU A 68 -11.15 -3.78 -15.35
N SER A 69 -11.46 -2.94 -16.35
CA SER A 69 -12.55 -3.23 -17.30
C SER A 69 -12.25 -4.33 -18.30
N ASP A 70 -10.98 -4.54 -18.66
CA ASP A 70 -10.54 -5.57 -19.60
C ASP A 70 -10.12 -6.85 -18.86
N PHE A 71 -9.11 -6.73 -17.98
CA PHE A 71 -8.51 -7.87 -17.31
C PHE A 71 -9.17 -8.20 -15.97
N GLY A 72 -9.87 -7.26 -15.31
CA GLY A 72 -10.23 -7.39 -13.89
C GLY A 72 -9.02 -7.61 -12.97
N ALA A 73 -9.26 -8.02 -11.73
CA ALA A 73 -8.22 -8.42 -10.79
C ALA A 73 -8.75 -9.42 -9.76
N ASP A 74 -8.04 -10.53 -9.53
CA ASP A 74 -8.42 -11.49 -8.49
C ASP A 74 -7.94 -11.03 -7.10
N ALA A 75 -6.90 -10.19 -7.07
CA ALA A 75 -6.43 -9.45 -5.90
C ALA A 75 -5.77 -8.13 -6.32
N ALA A 76 -5.71 -7.17 -5.40
CA ALA A 76 -4.98 -5.93 -5.60
C ALA A 76 -4.12 -5.59 -4.39
N LYS A 77 -3.04 -4.85 -4.64
CA LYS A 77 -2.16 -4.27 -3.62
C LYS A 77 -2.06 -2.76 -3.83
N CYS A 78 -2.30 -1.98 -2.77
CA CYS A 78 -1.95 -0.56 -2.75
C CYS A 78 -0.62 -0.38 -2.01
N GLY A 79 0.31 0.33 -2.64
CA GLY A 79 1.53 0.85 -2.00
C GLY A 79 1.45 2.37 -1.86
N MET A 80 2.52 3.08 -2.23
CA MET A 80 2.57 4.54 -2.17
C MET A 80 1.53 5.19 -3.09
N LEU A 81 0.59 5.96 -2.52
CA LEU A 81 -0.46 6.69 -3.26
C LEU A 81 -0.18 8.21 -3.39
N ALA A 82 0.80 8.75 -2.66
CA ALA A 82 1.32 10.12 -2.71
C ALA A 82 0.36 11.26 -2.30
N THR A 83 -0.82 11.40 -2.92
CA THR A 83 -1.72 12.56 -2.73
C THR A 83 -3.16 12.14 -2.43
N ALA A 84 -3.92 12.99 -1.74
CA ALA A 84 -5.34 12.73 -1.45
C ALA A 84 -6.19 12.56 -2.73
N GLY A 85 -5.83 13.27 -3.81
CA GLY A 85 -6.50 13.14 -5.11
C GLY A 85 -6.34 11.73 -5.69
N ILE A 86 -5.13 11.18 -5.66
CA ILE A 86 -4.85 9.81 -6.11
C ILE A 86 -5.58 8.81 -5.22
N VAL A 87 -5.52 8.98 -3.90
CA VAL A 87 -6.21 8.10 -2.95
C VAL A 87 -7.71 7.98 -3.26
N ARG A 88 -8.39 9.11 -3.46
CA ARG A 88 -9.83 9.12 -3.79
C ARG A 88 -10.11 8.47 -5.14
N ALA A 89 -9.28 8.73 -6.15
CA ALA A 89 -9.43 8.12 -7.48
C ALA A 89 -9.28 6.59 -7.41
N VAL A 90 -8.29 6.10 -6.66
CA VAL A 90 -8.06 4.67 -6.43
C VAL A 90 -9.23 4.04 -5.69
N ALA A 91 -9.66 4.64 -4.57
CA ALA A 91 -10.77 4.14 -3.77
C ALA A 91 -12.06 4.04 -4.58
N ALA A 92 -12.38 5.05 -5.38
CA ALA A 92 -13.56 5.08 -6.25
C ALA A 92 -13.55 3.90 -7.24
N LYS A 93 -12.42 3.67 -7.94
CA LYS A 93 -12.32 2.60 -8.94
C LYS A 93 -12.29 1.21 -8.33
N LEU A 94 -11.65 1.01 -7.17
CA LEU A 94 -11.69 -0.26 -6.46
C LEU A 94 -13.11 -0.62 -6.00
N LYS A 95 -13.88 0.37 -5.53
CA LYS A 95 -15.31 0.21 -5.16
C LYS A 95 -16.16 -0.13 -6.38
N GLU A 96 -16.00 0.62 -7.48
CA GLU A 96 -16.75 0.44 -8.74
C GLU A 96 -16.58 -0.97 -9.31
N HIS A 97 -15.34 -1.46 -9.35
CA HIS A 97 -14.98 -2.78 -9.89
C HIS A 97 -15.03 -3.91 -8.84
N ARG A 98 -15.50 -3.63 -7.62
CA ARG A 98 -15.70 -4.60 -6.52
C ARG A 98 -14.47 -5.46 -6.22
N VAL A 99 -13.30 -4.84 -6.09
CA VAL A 99 -12.06 -5.54 -5.73
C VAL A 99 -12.10 -5.91 -4.25
N GLU A 100 -12.37 -7.17 -3.92
CA GLU A 100 -12.55 -7.62 -2.53
C GLU A 100 -11.25 -8.02 -1.81
N LYS A 101 -10.25 -8.52 -2.56
CA LYS A 101 -8.96 -8.98 -2.00
C LYS A 101 -7.91 -7.89 -2.10
N LEU A 102 -8.12 -6.82 -1.35
CA LEU A 102 -7.23 -5.67 -1.30
C LEU A 102 -6.22 -5.78 -0.15
N VAL A 103 -4.94 -5.80 -0.47
CA VAL A 103 -3.84 -5.65 0.49
C VAL A 103 -3.40 -4.19 0.48
N VAL A 104 -3.29 -3.56 1.64
CA VAL A 104 -2.86 -2.16 1.78
C VAL A 104 -1.55 -2.12 2.55
N ASP A 105 -0.48 -1.67 1.90
CA ASP A 105 0.77 -1.31 2.55
C ASP A 105 0.76 0.21 2.78
N PRO A 106 0.49 0.69 4.01
CA PRO A 106 0.21 2.09 4.29
C PRO A 106 1.51 2.92 4.34
N LEU A 107 2.31 2.85 3.28
CA LEU A 107 3.62 3.50 3.17
C LEU A 107 3.48 5.01 3.37
N MET A 108 3.98 5.51 4.51
CA MET A 108 4.00 6.94 4.81
C MET A 108 5.38 7.57 4.57
N ILE A 109 6.45 6.75 4.67
CA ILE A 109 7.85 7.17 4.60
C ILE A 109 8.64 6.18 3.75
N ALA A 110 9.61 6.67 2.98
CA ALA A 110 10.54 5.85 2.20
C ALA A 110 11.49 5.08 3.12
N THR A 111 12.09 4.00 2.62
CA THR A 111 13.17 3.29 3.33
C THR A 111 14.35 4.20 3.67
N SER A 112 14.58 5.26 2.87
CA SER A 112 15.60 6.29 3.12
C SER A 112 15.20 7.33 4.18
N GLY A 113 13.95 7.30 4.67
CA GLY A 113 13.42 8.25 5.65
C GLY A 113 12.69 9.46 5.06
N ASP A 114 12.63 9.59 3.73
CA ASP A 114 11.96 10.69 3.05
C ASP A 114 10.41 10.56 3.13
N PRO A 115 9.67 11.64 3.44
CA PRO A 115 8.20 11.58 3.45
C PRO A 115 7.66 11.30 2.04
N LEU A 116 6.75 10.32 1.95
CA LEU A 116 6.16 9.86 0.68
C LEU A 116 4.67 10.24 0.53
N LEU A 117 4.06 10.79 1.57
CA LEU A 117 2.66 11.16 1.62
C LEU A 117 2.48 12.61 2.05
N GLU A 118 1.61 13.34 1.35
CA GLU A 118 1.12 14.63 1.83
C GLU A 118 0.22 14.44 3.07
N PRO A 119 0.16 15.41 4.00
CA PRO A 119 -0.62 15.26 5.23
C PRO A 119 -2.10 14.91 5.00
N ASP A 120 -2.74 15.52 4.00
CA ASP A 120 -4.12 15.27 3.62
C ASP A 120 -4.34 13.90 2.96
N ALA A 121 -3.29 13.33 2.35
CA ALA A 121 -3.32 11.99 1.79
C ALA A 121 -3.45 10.91 2.89
N ARG A 122 -2.96 11.17 4.11
CA ARG A 122 -3.10 10.25 5.25
C ARG A 122 -4.56 10.12 5.68
N GLU A 123 -5.25 11.25 5.83
CA GLU A 123 -6.67 11.26 6.18
C GLU A 123 -7.50 10.58 5.10
N ALA A 124 -7.20 10.84 3.82
CA ALA A 124 -7.85 10.17 2.72
C ALA A 124 -7.60 8.65 2.73
N LEU A 125 -6.37 8.20 3.04
CA LEU A 125 -6.03 6.77 3.11
C LEU A 125 -6.88 6.09 4.19
N ILE A 126 -6.96 6.70 5.37
CA ILE A 126 -7.73 6.19 6.51
C ILE A 126 -9.23 6.16 6.21
N GLY A 127 -9.78 7.23 5.62
CA GLY A 127 -11.21 7.35 5.36
C GLY A 127 -11.72 6.55 4.16
N GLU A 128 -10.88 6.34 3.14
CA GLU A 128 -11.33 5.83 1.83
C GLU A 128 -10.77 4.48 1.43
N ILE A 129 -9.52 4.16 1.82
CA ILE A 129 -8.82 2.94 1.40
C ILE A 129 -8.82 1.88 2.50
N LEU A 130 -8.49 2.23 3.75
CA LEU A 130 -8.47 1.25 4.85
C LEU A 130 -9.80 0.50 5.02
N PRO A 131 -10.99 1.13 4.89
CA PRO A 131 -12.27 0.42 4.98
C PRO A 131 -12.49 -0.62 3.87
N LEU A 132 -11.72 -0.56 2.77
CA LEU A 132 -11.77 -1.52 1.67
C LEU A 132 -10.78 -2.68 1.86
N ALA A 133 -9.84 -2.56 2.79
CA ALA A 133 -8.72 -3.49 2.90
C ALA A 133 -9.18 -4.85 3.46
N LEU A 134 -8.81 -5.92 2.77
CA LEU A 134 -8.83 -7.26 3.34
C LEU A 134 -7.73 -7.38 4.40
N VAL A 135 -6.53 -6.89 4.10
CA VAL A 135 -5.40 -6.86 5.04
C VAL A 135 -4.68 -5.53 4.90
N VAL A 136 -4.38 -4.89 6.03
CA VAL A 136 -3.40 -3.78 6.08
C VAL A 136 -2.11 -4.27 6.73
N THR A 137 -0.95 -3.86 6.20
CA THR A 137 0.36 -4.39 6.59
C THR A 137 1.34 -3.33 7.14
N PRO A 138 0.99 -2.57 8.19
CA PRO A 138 1.86 -1.50 8.70
C PRO A 138 3.13 -2.06 9.36
N ASN A 139 4.27 -1.37 9.21
CA ASN A 139 5.41 -1.54 10.12
C ASN A 139 5.16 -0.85 11.48
N LEU A 140 6.07 -0.97 12.45
CA LEU A 140 5.88 -0.36 13.78
C LEU A 140 5.64 1.16 13.74
N HIS A 141 6.35 1.89 12.88
CA HIS A 141 6.19 3.34 12.78
C HIS A 141 4.84 3.71 12.17
N GLU A 142 4.44 3.03 11.08
CA GLU A 142 3.15 3.18 10.42
C GLU A 142 2.00 2.78 11.36
N ALA A 143 2.18 1.71 12.12
CA ALA A 143 1.20 1.23 13.10
C ALA A 143 1.01 2.28 14.20
N GLY A 144 2.10 2.85 14.73
CA GLY A 144 2.00 3.93 15.70
C GLY A 144 1.35 5.19 15.15
N ALA A 145 1.62 5.53 13.89
CA ALA A 145 0.96 6.64 13.22
C ALA A 145 -0.54 6.38 13.02
N LEU A 146 -0.96 5.18 12.62
CA LEU A 146 -2.38 4.85 12.44
C LEU A 146 -3.14 4.68 13.77
N ALA A 147 -2.48 4.15 14.79
CA ALA A 147 -3.06 3.88 16.12
C ALA A 147 -2.96 5.08 17.09
N GLU A 148 -2.28 6.14 16.66
CA GLU A 148 -1.99 7.35 17.45
C GLU A 148 -1.33 7.03 18.79
N MET A 149 -0.31 6.17 18.76
CA MET A 149 0.47 5.76 19.93
C MET A 149 1.89 5.34 19.54
N ALA A 150 2.80 5.31 20.52
CA ALA A 150 4.09 4.66 20.29
C ALA A 150 3.92 3.14 20.28
N VAL A 151 4.69 2.45 19.44
CA VAL A 151 4.70 0.98 19.36
C VAL A 151 6.13 0.50 19.55
N THR A 152 6.48 0.11 20.77
CA THR A 152 7.84 -0.30 21.13
C THR A 152 7.91 -1.71 21.74
N THR A 153 6.76 -2.27 22.11
CA THR A 153 6.65 -3.62 22.67
C THR A 153 5.64 -4.46 21.89
N ARG A 154 5.63 -5.77 22.16
CA ARG A 154 4.65 -6.69 21.58
C ARG A 154 3.22 -6.39 22.04
N ASP A 155 3.05 -5.98 23.29
CA ASP A 155 1.75 -5.59 23.82
C ASP A 155 1.23 -4.32 23.13
N ASP A 156 2.13 -3.36 22.83
CA ASP A 156 1.78 -2.19 22.02
C ASP A 156 1.39 -2.56 20.60
N MET A 157 2.02 -3.58 19.99
CA MET A 157 1.64 -4.04 18.65
C MET A 157 0.21 -4.59 18.65
N GLU A 158 -0.18 -5.33 19.69
CA GLU A 158 -1.54 -5.86 19.81
C GLU A 158 -2.56 -4.73 20.00
N GLU A 159 -2.27 -3.76 20.87
CA GLU A 159 -3.15 -2.60 21.06
C GLU A 159 -3.24 -1.73 19.80
N ALA A 160 -2.12 -1.52 19.11
CA ALA A 160 -2.11 -0.81 17.83
C ALA A 160 -2.97 -1.54 16.79
N ALA A 161 -2.83 -2.86 16.68
CA ALA A 161 -3.66 -3.67 15.77
C ALA A 161 -5.16 -3.56 16.10
N ARG A 162 -5.53 -3.59 17.38
CA ARG A 162 -6.91 -3.40 17.85
C ARG A 162 -7.47 -2.02 17.48
N ARG A 163 -6.65 -0.97 17.56
CA ARG A 163 -7.06 0.39 17.16
C ARG A 163 -7.20 0.51 15.65
N ILE A 164 -6.24 -0.02 14.90
CA ILE A 164 -6.25 0.01 13.42
C ILE A 164 -7.44 -0.77 12.87
N ALA A 165 -7.82 -1.89 13.48
CA ALA A 165 -8.99 -2.66 13.07
C ALA A 165 -10.29 -1.83 13.12
N LYS A 166 -10.39 -0.87 14.05
CA LYS A 166 -11.55 0.05 14.14
C LYS A 166 -11.61 1.06 12.99
N LEU A 167 -10.54 1.21 12.22
CA LEU A 167 -10.49 2.06 11.03
C LEU A 167 -11.09 1.38 9.79
N GLY A 168 -11.51 0.13 9.90
CA GLY A 168 -12.23 -0.61 8.86
C GLY A 168 -11.53 -1.78 8.14
N PRO A 169 -10.19 -2.00 8.19
CA PRO A 169 -9.60 -3.17 7.52
C PRO A 169 -10.09 -4.46 8.18
N ARG A 170 -10.26 -5.54 7.39
CA ARG A 170 -10.75 -6.83 7.93
C ARG A 170 -9.70 -7.55 8.79
N HIS A 171 -8.43 -7.39 8.44
CA HIS A 171 -7.28 -7.95 9.15
C HIS A 171 -6.16 -6.92 9.23
N VAL A 172 -5.39 -6.96 10.31
CA VAL A 172 -4.24 -6.09 10.54
C VAL A 172 -3.00 -6.94 10.78
N LEU A 173 -1.99 -6.82 9.91
CA LEU A 173 -0.70 -7.49 10.04
C LEU A 173 0.39 -6.46 10.40
N VAL A 174 0.68 -6.32 11.69
CA VAL A 174 1.74 -5.42 12.17
C VAL A 174 3.10 -6.10 12.00
N LYS A 175 3.96 -5.51 11.16
CA LYS A 175 5.31 -6.01 10.86
C LYS A 175 6.27 -5.61 11.98
N GLY A 176 6.78 -6.58 12.72
CA GLY A 176 7.57 -6.35 13.93
C GLY A 176 9.07 -6.17 13.73
N GLY A 177 9.58 -6.24 12.49
CA GLY A 177 11.01 -6.28 12.17
C GLY A 177 11.91 -5.15 12.68
N HIS A 178 11.35 -4.14 13.36
CA HIS A 178 12.07 -3.06 14.03
C HIS A 178 12.07 -3.16 15.57
N LEU A 179 11.47 -4.21 16.14
CA LEU A 179 11.54 -4.49 17.57
C LEU A 179 12.94 -4.92 17.96
N THR A 180 13.40 -4.51 19.14
CA THR A 180 14.59 -5.10 19.76
C THR A 180 14.29 -6.52 20.19
N GLY A 181 14.90 -7.52 19.53
CA GLY A 181 14.72 -8.94 19.85
C GLY A 181 14.34 -9.78 18.63
N GLU A 182 13.43 -10.74 18.79
CA GLU A 182 12.92 -11.56 17.69
C GLU A 182 12.01 -10.74 16.76
N ALA A 183 12.22 -10.84 15.45
CA ALA A 183 11.34 -10.27 14.45
C ALA A 183 10.05 -11.11 14.36
N VAL A 184 9.03 -10.69 15.09
CA VAL A 184 7.72 -11.36 15.13
C VAL A 184 6.67 -10.44 14.50
N ASP A 185 5.92 -10.96 13.54
CA ASP A 185 4.77 -10.26 12.98
C ASP A 185 3.48 -10.65 13.72
N LEU A 186 2.57 -9.69 13.92
CA LEU A 186 1.30 -9.88 14.62
C LEU A 186 0.13 -9.73 13.65
N LEU A 187 -0.71 -10.77 13.54
CA LEU A 187 -1.96 -10.75 12.77
C LEU A 187 -3.15 -10.66 13.74
N PHE A 188 -4.01 -9.66 13.54
CA PHE A 188 -5.26 -9.41 14.27
C PHE A 188 -6.47 -9.45 13.34
#